data_AF-A0A538SLK8-F1
#
_entry.id   AF-A0A538SLK8-F1
#
_cell.length_a   1.000
_cell.length_b   1.000
_cell.length_c   1.000
_cell.angle_alpha   90.00
_cell.angle_beta   90.00
_cell.angle_gamma   90.00
#
_symmetry.space_group_name_H-M   'P 1'
#
loop_
_entity.id
_entity.type
_entity.pdbx_description
1 polymer ?
#
loop_
_entity_poly.entity_id
_entity_poly.type
_entity_poly.pdbx_seq_one_letter_code
_entity_poly.pdbx_strand_id
1 'polypeptide(L)'
;MRARLAVRLPALILALLIQGAGLAQAQGFKALYTRDGIDIWAVGDGGVVYRSFDGGLGYTDRTLGNKTLWGVAVRNFNAVARSGTAWTAGPTGP
;
A
#
# COMPACT_ATOMS: atom_id res chain seq x y z
N MET A 1 -21.18 35.04 -22.85
CA MET A 1 -20.17 33.95 -22.86
C MET A 1 -19.06 34.08 -21.80
N ARG A 2 -19.08 35.07 -20.88
CA ARG A 2 -17.98 35.32 -19.92
C ARG A 2 -18.09 34.58 -18.57
N ALA A 3 -19.30 34.23 -18.12
CA ALA A 3 -19.52 33.51 -16.88
C ALA A 3 -19.14 32.01 -16.94
N ARG A 4 -19.18 31.40 -18.14
CA ARG A 4 -18.88 29.97 -18.34
C ARG A 4 -17.40 29.64 -18.16
N LEU A 5 -16.49 30.62 -18.30
CA LEU A 5 -15.05 30.43 -18.14
C LEU A 5 -14.60 30.62 -16.68
N ALA A 6 -15.25 31.51 -15.94
CA ALA A 6 -14.91 31.87 -14.56
C ALA A 6 -15.09 30.70 -13.55
N VAL A 7 -16.05 29.80 -13.80
CA VAL A 7 -16.26 28.59 -12.97
C VAL A 7 -15.39 27.42 -13.44
N ARG A 8 -14.98 27.40 -14.71
CA ARG A 8 -14.21 26.29 -15.29
C ARG A 8 -12.78 26.22 -14.78
N LEU A 9 -12.14 27.37 -14.56
CA LEU A 9 -10.77 27.44 -14.03
C LEU A 9 -10.63 26.87 -12.61
N PRO A 10 -11.42 27.30 -11.61
CA PRO A 10 -11.36 26.72 -10.27
C PRO A 10 -11.83 25.25 -10.25
N ALA A 11 -12.80 24.87 -11.08
CA ALA A 11 -13.20 23.47 -11.22
C ALA A 11 -12.09 22.59 -11.81
N LEU A 12 -11.29 23.10 -12.76
CA LEU A 12 -10.14 22.40 -13.34
C LEU A 12 -9.01 22.26 -12.31
N ILE A 13 -8.75 23.29 -11.51
CA ILE A 13 -7.77 23.26 -10.42
C ILE A 13 -8.20 22.21 -9.38
N LEU A 14 -9.47 22.24 -8.96
CA LEU A 14 -10.02 21.24 -8.04
C LEU A 14 -9.94 19.83 -8.62
N ALA A 15 -10.26 19.66 -9.91
CA ALA A 15 -10.17 18.39 -10.63
C ALA A 15 -8.73 17.88 -10.79
N LEU A 16 -7.73 18.76 -10.83
CA LEU A 16 -6.31 18.41 -10.87
C LEU A 16 -5.79 18.02 -9.48
N LEU A 17 -6.28 18.66 -8.42
CA LEU A 17 -5.92 18.35 -7.03
C LEU A 17 -6.41 16.97 -6.58
N ILE A 18 -7.56 16.51 -7.09
CA ILE A 18 -8.10 15.17 -6.78
C ILE A 18 -7.47 14.02 -7.60
N GLN A 19 -6.60 14.29 -8.59
CA GLN A 19 -5.95 13.21 -9.37
C GLN A 19 -4.86 12.49 -8.58
N GLY A 20 -4.26 13.15 -7.58
CA GLY A 20 -3.27 12.54 -6.68
C GLY A 20 -3.90 11.67 -5.58
N ALA A 21 -5.20 11.85 -5.33
CA ALA A 21 -5.98 10.98 -4.47
C ALA A 21 -6.56 9.85 -5.32
N GLY A 22 -5.70 8.96 -5.84
CA GLY A 22 -6.18 7.67 -6.31
C GLY A 22 -7.06 7.08 -5.23
N LEU A 23 -8.27 6.60 -5.58
CA LEU A 23 -9.11 5.87 -4.64
C LEU A 23 -8.22 4.83 -3.97
N ALA A 24 -7.99 4.98 -2.67
CA ALA A 24 -7.09 4.09 -1.94
C ALA A 24 -7.73 2.71 -1.93
N GLN A 25 -7.42 1.92 -2.95
CA GLN A 25 -7.80 0.53 -3.00
C GLN A 25 -6.90 -0.20 -2.02
N ALA A 26 -7.46 -1.14 -1.25
CA ALA A 26 -6.63 -2.04 -0.47
C ALA A 26 -5.67 -2.75 -1.43
N GLN A 27 -4.37 -2.46 -1.36
CA GLN A 27 -3.34 -3.01 -2.26
C GLN A 27 -3.17 -4.54 -2.17
N GLY A 28 -4.01 -5.23 -1.39
CA GLY A 28 -3.99 -6.69 -1.28
C GLY A 28 -2.81 -7.23 -0.46
N PHE A 29 -2.15 -6.38 0.33
CA PHE A 29 -1.05 -6.80 1.18
C PHE A 29 -1.51 -7.81 2.24
N LYS A 30 -0.70 -8.84 2.47
CA LYS A 30 -0.98 -9.87 3.47
C LYS A 30 -0.36 -9.56 4.82
N ALA A 31 0.72 -8.78 4.84
CA ALA A 31 1.30 -8.24 6.05
C ALA A 31 1.95 -6.89 5.80
N LEU A 32 1.98 -6.06 6.84
CA LEU A 32 2.64 -4.77 6.84
C LEU A 32 3.40 -4.57 8.16
N TYR A 33 4.48 -3.80 8.10
CA TYR A 33 5.23 -3.32 9.24
C TYR A 33 5.56 -1.85 9.04
N THR A 34 5.39 -1.06 10.09
CA THR A 34 5.91 0.30 10.18
C THR A 34 6.31 0.60 11.61
N ARG A 35 7.28 1.50 11.79
CA ARG A 35 7.69 2.00 13.11
C ARG A 35 7.12 3.38 13.44
N ASP A 36 6.86 4.20 12.42
CA ASP A 36 6.59 5.63 12.52
C ASP A 36 5.43 6.08 11.63
N GLY A 37 4.84 5.19 10.85
CA GLY A 37 3.79 5.50 9.89
C GLY A 37 4.29 6.16 8.59
N ILE A 38 5.61 6.32 8.41
CA ILE A 38 6.22 6.94 7.21
C ILE A 38 7.01 5.89 6.41
N ASP A 39 7.88 5.14 7.09
CA ASP A 39 8.63 4.02 6.52
C ASP A 39 7.79 2.74 6.68
N ILE A 40 7.16 2.31 5.59
CA ILE A 40 6.25 1.16 5.59
C ILE A 40 6.82 0.06 4.73
N TRP A 41 6.89 -1.14 5.28
CA TRP A 41 7.18 -2.37 4.56
C TRP A 41 5.92 -3.19 4.43
N ALA A 42 5.59 -3.65 3.22
CA ALA A 42 4.43 -4.49 2.97
C ALA A 42 4.81 -5.68 2.09
N VAL A 43 4.11 -6.80 2.26
CA VAL A 43 4.35 -8.02 1.48
C VAL A 43 3.03 -8.66 1.06
N GLY A 44 3.06 -9.43 -0.03
CA GLY A 44 1.87 -10.10 -0.52
C GLY A 44 2.12 -11.21 -1.52
N ASP A 45 1.18 -11.35 -2.45
CA ASP A 45 1.22 -12.38 -3.49
C ASP A 45 2.39 -12.16 -4.46
N GLY A 46 2.83 -13.25 -5.11
CA GLY A 46 3.91 -13.19 -6.10
C GLY A 46 5.30 -12.88 -5.53
N GLY A 47 5.52 -13.03 -4.22
CA GLY A 47 6.85 -12.88 -3.62
C GLY A 47 7.38 -11.46 -3.59
N VAL A 48 6.50 -10.46 -3.68
CA VAL A 48 6.87 -9.06 -3.77
C VAL A 48 6.93 -8.42 -2.38
N VAL A 49 8.01 -7.69 -2.13
CA VAL A 49 8.20 -6.80 -0.98
C VAL A 49 8.07 -5.37 -1.48
N TYR A 50 7.23 -4.59 -0.81
CA TYR A 50 7.00 -3.19 -1.09
C TYR A 50 7.55 -2.34 0.04
N ARG A 51 8.12 -1.18 -0.29
CA ARG A 51 8.54 -0.18 0.68
C ARG A 51 8.07 1.21 0.28
N SER A 52 7.41 1.89 1.22
CA SER A 52 7.01 3.29 1.11
C SER A 52 7.87 4.15 2.04
N PHE A 53 8.10 5.39 1.61
CA PHE A 53 8.77 6.44 2.40
C PHE A 53 7.86 7.66 2.63
N ASP A 54 6.60 7.58 2.22
CA ASP A 54 5.63 8.68 2.21
C ASP A 54 4.31 8.29 2.88
N GLY A 55 4.36 7.36 3.84
CA GLY A 55 3.18 6.93 4.60
C GLY A 55 2.19 6.09 3.80
N GLY A 56 2.66 5.44 2.73
CA GLY A 56 1.87 4.52 1.91
C GLY A 56 1.16 5.19 0.73
N LEU A 57 1.52 6.44 0.39
CA LEU A 57 1.02 7.11 -0.82
C LEU A 57 1.67 6.51 -2.08
N GLY A 58 2.94 6.12 -1.98
CA GLY A 58 3.71 5.46 -3.03
C GLY A 58 4.56 4.31 -2.48
N TYR A 59 4.77 3.29 -3.30
CA TYR A 59 5.61 2.14 -2.97
C TYR A 59 6.65 1.89 -4.06
N THR A 60 7.84 1.52 -3.61
CA THR A 60 8.85 0.86 -4.44
C THR A 60 8.78 -0.64 -4.17
N ASP A 61 8.95 -1.46 -5.19
CA ASP A 61 8.79 -2.91 -5.08
C ASP A 61 10.08 -3.69 -5.39
N ARG A 62 10.17 -4.89 -4.82
CA ARG A 62 11.24 -5.84 -5.06
C ARG A 62 10.71 -7.27 -4.96
N THR A 63 10.89 -8.03 -6.02
CA THR A 63 10.52 -9.45 -6.07
C THR A 63 11.63 -10.32 -5.48
N LEU A 64 11.29 -11.15 -4.50
CA LEU A 64 12.20 -12.13 -3.89
C LEU A 64 11.98 -13.56 -4.42
N GLY A 65 10.91 -13.81 -5.16
CA GLY A 65 10.54 -15.11 -5.70
C GLY A 65 9.10 -15.10 -6.20
N ASN A 66 8.48 -16.27 -6.35
CA ASN A 66 7.08 -16.40 -6.83
C ASN A 66 6.09 -16.88 -5.74
N LYS A 67 6.57 -17.10 -4.51
CA LYS A 67 5.73 -17.57 -3.41
C LYS A 67 5.08 -16.39 -2.70
N THR A 68 3.82 -16.54 -2.32
CA THR A 68 3.16 -15.58 -1.43
C THR A 68 3.93 -15.43 -0.12
N LEU A 69 4.09 -14.17 0.29
CA LEU A 69 4.67 -13.76 1.56
C LEU A 69 3.55 -13.36 2.51
N TRP A 70 3.59 -13.91 3.72
CA TRP A 70 2.52 -13.80 4.71
C TRP A 70 2.93 -13.04 5.97
N GLY A 71 4.20 -12.69 6.08
CA GLY A 71 4.72 -11.96 7.22
C GLY A 71 5.92 -11.13 6.81
N VAL A 72 6.06 -9.96 7.41
CA VAL A 72 7.23 -9.10 7.29
C VAL A 72 7.64 -8.64 8.68
N ALA A 73 8.93 -8.69 8.96
CA ALA A 73 9.53 -8.14 10.17
C ALA A 73 10.74 -7.30 9.78
N VAL A 74 10.88 -6.14 10.41
CA VAL A 74 11.96 -5.20 10.09
C VAL A 74 12.72 -4.86 11.36
N ARG A 75 14.04 -4.84 11.25
CA ARG A 75 14.93 -4.29 12.28
C ARG A 75 15.90 -3.32 11.63
N ASN A 76 15.93 -2.08 12.11
CA ASN A 76 16.69 -0.98 11.55
C ASN A 76 16.32 -0.73 10.07
N PHE A 77 17.13 -1.24 9.15
CA PHE A 77 16.94 -1.11 7.69
C PHE A 77 16.88 -2.47 6.97
N ASN A 78 16.84 -3.58 7.71
CA ASN A 78 16.74 -4.91 7.16
C ASN A 78 15.33 -5.47 7.37
N ALA A 79 14.71 -5.89 6.27
CA ALA A 79 13.42 -6.56 6.27
C ALA A 79 13.60 -8.06 5.99
N VAL A 80 12.89 -8.88 6.75
CA VAL A 80 12.78 -10.32 6.54
C VAL A 80 11.32 -10.63 6.22
N ALA A 81 11.11 -11.38 5.15
CA ALA A 81 9.78 -11.83 4.73
C ALA A 81 9.64 -13.34 4.92
N ARG A 82 8.46 -13.78 5.39
CA ARG A 82 8.14 -15.19 5.61
C ARG A 82 7.19 -15.69 4.54
N SER A 83 7.57 -16.76 3.85
CA SER A 83 6.66 -17.57 3.04
C SER A 83 6.25 -18.80 3.86
N GLY A 84 4.94 -19.00 4.10
CA GLY A 84 4.39 -20.10 4.88
C GLY A 84 2.90 -19.90 5.13
N THR A 85 2.15 -20.98 5.37
CA THR A 85 0.69 -20.90 5.56
C THR A 85 0.34 -20.04 6.78
N ALA A 86 -0.59 -19.10 6.59
CA ALA A 86 -1.27 -18.42 7.68
C ALA A 86 -2.33 -19.37 8.25
N TRP A 87 -2.22 -19.73 9.52
CA TRP A 87 -3.26 -20.50 10.19
C TRP A 87 -4.47 -19.58 10.38
N THR A 88 -5.51 -19.78 9.58
CA THR A 88 -6.81 -19.17 9.85
C THR A 88 -7.44 -19.90 11.03
N ALA A 89 -7.65 -19.21 12.16
CA ALA A 89 -8.54 -19.72 13.18
C ALA A 89 -9.95 -19.80 12.58
N GLY A 90 -10.43 -21.01 12.26
CA GLY A 90 -11.82 -21.25 11.90
C GLY A 90 -12.73 -20.97 13.10
N PRO A 91 -14.03 -20.69 12.89
CA PRO A 91 -14.96 -20.44 13.99
C PRO A 91 -14.91 -21.61 14.98
N THR A 92 -14.66 -21.31 16.25
CA THR A 92 -14.80 -22.26 17.34
C THR A 92 -16.28 -22.61 17.47
N GLY A 93 -16.68 -23.77 16.95
CA GLY A 93 -17.91 -24.48 17.34
C GLY A 93 -17.54 -25.74 18.13
N PRO A 94 -18.46 -26.38 18.87
CA PRO A 94 -19.93 -26.30 18.77
C PRO A 94 -20.59 -25.14 19.51
#